data_AF-A0A0L8GJ39-F1
#
_entry.id   AF-A0A0L8GJ39-F1
#
_cell.length_a   1.000
_cell.length_b   1.000
_cell.length_c   1.000
_cell.angle_alpha   90.00
_cell.angle_beta   90.00
_cell.angle_gamma   90.00
#
_symmetry.space_group_name_H-M   'P 1'
#
loop_
_entity.id
_entity.type
_entity.pdbx_description
1 polymer ?
#
loop_
_entity_poly.entity_id
_entity_poly.type
_entity_poly.pdbx_seq_one_letter_code
_entity_poly.pdbx_strand_id
1 'polypeptide(L)'
;MTSLQRQLERLRIPETKIIQIQEKKKKASLLFDRDEAARLDKQTFYEIGINGLQELEQFDKEFSKFHLELFSETSVLFNRSVQSTEINKKLDAIIKRFLLRLSPYFLLKPAHKALEWLIQR
;
A
#
# COMPACT_ATOMS: atom_id res chain seq x y z
N MET A 1 35.44 17.31 -17.11
CA MET A 1 34.41 17.20 -16.05
C MET A 1 34.35 18.54 -15.31
N THR A 2 33.30 19.34 -15.51
CA THR A 2 33.18 20.69 -14.93
C THR A 2 32.72 20.63 -13.47
N SER A 3 33.06 21.66 -12.67
CA SER A 3 32.65 21.78 -11.27
C SER A 3 31.13 21.64 -11.09
N LEU A 4 30.37 22.23 -12.02
CA LEU A 4 28.91 22.12 -12.06
C LEU A 4 28.44 20.66 -12.20
N GLN A 5 29.10 19.87 -13.04
CA GLN A 5 28.74 18.47 -13.27
C GLN A 5 28.98 17.62 -12.00
N ARG A 6 30.06 17.89 -11.25
CA ARG A 6 30.31 17.30 -9.93
C ARG A 6 29.31 17.77 -8.87
N GLN A 7 28.88 19.03 -8.92
CA GLN A 7 27.86 19.56 -8.00
C GLN A 7 26.48 18.94 -8.29
N LEU A 8 26.13 18.76 -9.57
CA LEU A 8 24.91 18.07 -9.98
C LEU A 8 24.91 16.61 -9.54
N GLU A 9 26.06 15.93 -9.67
CA GLU A 9 26.23 14.52 -9.30
C GLU A 9 26.18 14.30 -7.78
N ARG A 10 26.64 15.28 -6.98
CA ARG A 10 26.51 15.29 -5.52
C ARG A 10 25.07 15.56 -5.05
N LEU A 11 24.32 16.39 -5.77
CA LEU A 11 22.88 16.59 -5.55
C LEU A 11 22.03 15.41 -6.05
N ARG A 12 22.64 14.48 -6.80
CA ARG A 12 22.00 13.29 -7.37
C ARG A 12 21.91 12.14 -6.35
N ILE A 13 21.49 12.43 -5.13
CA ILE A 13 21.17 11.45 -4.06
C ILE A 13 20.12 12.13 -3.17
N PRO A 14 19.06 11.50 -2.61
CA PRO A 14 18.36 10.24 -2.85
C PRO A 14 16.98 10.45 -3.53
N GLU A 15 16.56 11.69 -3.81
CA GLU A 15 15.21 12.04 -4.28
C GLU A 15 14.85 11.33 -5.59
N THR A 16 15.76 11.31 -6.58
CA THR A 16 15.55 10.56 -7.83
C THR A 16 15.43 9.06 -7.60
N LYS A 17 16.14 8.50 -6.61
CA LYS A 17 16.02 7.09 -6.24
C LYS A 17 14.69 6.82 -5.55
N ILE A 18 14.23 7.71 -4.67
CA ILE A 18 12.93 7.65 -4.00
C ILE A 18 11.79 7.75 -5.02
N ILE A 19 11.87 8.70 -5.97
CA ILE A 19 10.91 8.87 -7.05
C ILE A 19 10.89 7.61 -7.93
N GLN A 20 12.05 7.07 -8.33
CA GLN A 20 12.12 5.83 -9.12
C GLN A 20 11.62 4.60 -8.36
N ILE A 21 11.88 4.49 -7.06
CA ILE A 21 11.36 3.41 -6.21
C ILE A 21 9.84 3.55 -6.04
N GLN A 22 9.33 4.76 -5.87
CA GLN A 22 7.90 5.04 -5.81
C GLN A 22 7.21 4.72 -7.14
N GLU A 23 7.79 5.10 -8.28
CA GLU A 23 7.26 4.76 -9.60
C GLU A 23 7.31 3.25 -9.90
N LYS A 24 8.34 2.55 -9.41
CA LYS A 24 8.40 1.08 -9.51
C LYS A 24 7.41 0.38 -8.56
N LYS A 25 7.16 0.94 -7.37
CA LYS A 25 6.16 0.41 -6.41
C LYS A 25 4.73 0.58 -6.93
N LYS A 26 4.42 1.69 -7.62
CA LYS A 26 3.13 1.95 -8.29
C LYS A 26 2.74 0.96 -9.41
N LYS A 27 3.51 -0.12 -9.59
CA LYS A 27 3.34 -1.11 -10.66
C LYS A 27 3.32 -2.55 -10.16
N ALA A 28 3.50 -2.78 -8.85
CA ALA A 28 3.35 -4.09 -8.27
C ALA A 28 1.87 -4.27 -7.93
N SER A 29 1.21 -5.22 -8.58
CA SER A 29 -0.18 -5.60 -8.29
C SER A 29 -0.22 -7.12 -8.12
N LEU A 30 -1.06 -7.58 -7.19
CA LEU A 30 -1.34 -9.00 -6.97
C LEU A 30 -2.49 -9.47 -7.86
N LEU A 31 -3.47 -8.59 -8.12
CA LEU A 31 -4.69 -8.92 -8.87
C LEU A 31 -4.61 -8.62 -10.37
N PHE A 32 -3.80 -7.66 -10.78
CA PHE A 32 -3.80 -7.14 -12.15
C PHE A 32 -2.42 -7.21 -12.79
N ASP A 33 -2.39 -7.32 -14.11
CA ASP A 33 -1.15 -7.11 -14.84
C ASP A 33 -0.69 -5.65 -14.73
N ARG A 34 0.61 -5.42 -14.93
CA ARG A 34 1.22 -4.09 -14.77
C ARG A 34 0.51 -3.01 -15.59
N ASP A 35 0.09 -3.34 -16.81
CA ASP A 35 -0.56 -2.38 -17.72
C ASP A 35 -2.01 -2.08 -17.32
N GLU A 36 -2.69 -3.05 -16.71
CA GLU A 36 -4.04 -2.88 -16.16
C GLU A 36 -3.99 -2.07 -14.87
N ALA A 37 -3.11 -2.43 -13.93
CA ALA A 37 -2.94 -1.74 -12.67
C ALA A 37 -2.57 -0.25 -12.87
N ALA A 38 -1.78 0.07 -13.90
CA ALA A 38 -1.40 1.44 -14.21
C ALA A 38 -2.56 2.32 -14.70
N ARG A 39 -3.67 1.73 -15.15
CA ARG A 39 -4.88 2.45 -15.60
C ARG A 39 -5.87 2.68 -14.46
N LEU A 40 -5.75 1.93 -13.37
CA LEU A 40 -6.64 2.04 -12.22
C LEU A 40 -6.16 3.17 -11.30
N ASP A 41 -7.12 3.87 -10.71
CA ASP A 41 -6.86 4.90 -9.73
C ASP A 41 -6.90 4.34 -8.31
N LYS A 42 -6.40 5.14 -7.36
CA LYS A 42 -6.32 4.73 -5.95
C LYS A 42 -7.69 4.45 -5.35
N GLN A 43 -8.74 5.12 -5.83
CA GLN A 43 -10.11 4.90 -5.38
C GLN A 43 -10.62 3.52 -5.79
N THR A 44 -10.37 3.08 -7.03
CA THR A 44 -10.75 1.73 -7.46
C THR A 44 -10.09 0.65 -6.58
N PHE A 45 -8.78 0.78 -6.29
CA PHE A 45 -8.09 -0.17 -5.40
C PHE A 45 -8.65 -0.17 -3.98
N TYR A 46 -9.04 1.00 -3.47
CA TYR A 46 -9.69 1.13 -2.17
C TYR A 46 -11.03 0.39 -2.13
N GLU A 47 -11.87 0.57 -3.16
CA GLU A 47 -13.17 -0.10 -3.26
C GLU A 47 -13.03 -1.63 -3.34
N ILE A 48 -12.06 -2.11 -4.14
CA ILE A 48 -11.70 -3.54 -4.20
C ILE A 48 -11.27 -4.05 -2.81
N GLY A 49 -10.42 -3.29 -2.13
CA GLY A 49 -9.93 -3.63 -0.79
C GLY A 49 -11.03 -3.71 0.26
N ILE A 50 -11.93 -2.73 0.29
CA ILE A 50 -13.10 -2.69 1.19
C ILE A 50 -14.00 -3.89 0.95
N ASN A 51 -14.29 -4.19 -0.32
CA ASN A 51 -15.11 -5.34 -0.66
C ASN A 51 -14.46 -6.65 -0.20
N GLY A 52 -13.14 -6.79 -0.37
CA GLY A 52 -12.37 -7.90 0.19
C GLY A 52 -12.47 -8.02 1.71
N LEU A 53 -12.36 -6.89 2.43
CA LEU A 53 -12.50 -6.87 3.89
C LEU A 53 -13.90 -7.29 4.35
N GLN A 54 -14.96 -6.80 3.70
CA GLN A 54 -16.35 -7.14 4.01
C GLN A 54 -16.64 -8.64 3.79
N GLU A 55 -16.09 -9.23 2.73
CA GLU A 55 -16.17 -10.67 2.49
C GLU A 55 -15.39 -11.45 3.57
N LEU A 56 -14.18 -11.03 3.95
CA LEU A 56 -13.41 -11.65 5.04
C LEU A 56 -14.16 -11.58 6.38
N GLU A 57 -14.89 -10.51 6.65
CA GLU A 57 -15.70 -10.34 7.86
C GLU A 57 -16.88 -11.34 7.94
N GLN A 58 -17.28 -11.93 6.82
CA GLN A 58 -18.26 -13.03 6.84
C GLN A 58 -17.66 -14.32 7.37
N PHE A 59 -16.35 -14.54 7.17
CA PHE A 59 -15.62 -15.68 7.72
C PHE A 59 -15.15 -15.43 9.15
N ASP A 60 -14.74 -14.20 9.46
CA ASP A 60 -14.17 -13.84 10.75
C ASP A 60 -14.48 -12.39 11.13
N LYS A 61 -15.35 -12.22 12.13
CA LYS A 61 -15.84 -10.91 12.58
C LYS A 61 -14.76 -9.99 13.14
N GLU A 62 -13.60 -10.52 13.50
CA GLU A 62 -12.48 -9.72 14.00
C GLU A 62 -11.89 -8.80 12.92
N PHE A 63 -12.16 -9.06 11.63
CA PHE A 63 -11.72 -8.17 10.55
C PHE A 63 -12.38 -6.78 10.58
N SER A 64 -13.55 -6.65 11.23
CA SER A 64 -14.25 -5.37 11.41
C SER A 64 -13.38 -4.29 12.07
N LYS A 65 -12.45 -4.68 12.95
CA LYS A 65 -11.52 -3.77 13.64
C LYS A 65 -10.62 -3.00 12.67
N PHE A 66 -10.28 -3.60 11.53
CA PHE A 66 -9.39 -2.99 10.55
C PHE A 66 -10.09 -2.01 9.62
N HIS A 67 -11.44 -1.96 9.64
CA HIS A 67 -12.21 -1.03 8.81
C HIS A 67 -11.80 0.42 9.09
N LEU A 68 -11.69 0.80 10.36
CA LEU A 68 -11.28 2.16 10.74
C LEU A 68 -9.75 2.35 10.76
N GLU A 69 -8.98 1.29 11.00
CA GLU A 69 -7.52 1.39 11.14
C GLU A 69 -6.77 1.38 9.79
N LEU A 70 -7.16 0.51 8.85
CA LEU A 70 -6.44 0.29 7.58
C LEU A 70 -7.26 0.66 6.34
N PHE A 71 -8.58 0.56 6.45
CA PHE A 71 -9.51 0.73 5.33
C PHE A 71 -10.46 1.91 5.55
N SER A 72 -10.05 2.94 6.30
CA SER A 72 -10.86 4.15 6.43
C SER A 72 -10.80 4.97 5.14
N GLU A 73 -11.78 5.82 4.87
CA GLU A 73 -11.74 6.72 3.71
C GLU A 73 -10.51 7.64 3.74
N THR A 74 -10.09 8.06 4.94
CA THR A 74 -8.89 8.88 5.14
C THR A 74 -7.60 8.14 4.78
N SER A 75 -7.62 6.80 4.75
CA SER A 75 -6.48 5.99 4.34
C SER A 75 -6.13 6.16 2.86
N VAL A 76 -7.08 6.62 2.02
CA VAL A 76 -6.83 6.96 0.61
C VAL A 76 -5.88 8.13 0.48
N LEU A 77 -6.06 9.15 1.32
CA LEU A 77 -5.23 10.36 1.35
C LEU A 77 -3.91 10.16 2.10
N PHE A 78 -3.79 9.07 2.86
CA PHE A 78 -2.60 8.78 3.64
C PHE A 78 -1.42 8.39 2.73
N ASN A 79 -0.33 9.17 2.80
CA ASN A 79 0.91 8.86 2.09
C ASN A 79 2.04 8.56 3.08
N ARG A 80 2.45 7.29 3.16
CA ARG A 80 3.47 6.79 4.09
C ARG A 80 4.83 7.49 3.97
N SER A 81 5.17 7.98 2.77
CA SER A 81 6.49 8.56 2.49
C SER A 81 6.69 9.94 3.14
N VAL A 82 5.61 10.64 3.50
CA VAL A 82 5.65 11.98 4.10
C VAL A 82 5.31 11.97 5.60
N GLN A 83 5.11 10.79 6.19
CA GLN A 83 4.76 10.64 7.60
C GLN A 83 6.00 10.45 8.47
N SER A 84 5.87 10.79 9.76
CA SER A 84 6.93 10.58 10.74
C SER A 84 7.24 9.09 10.95
N THR A 85 8.44 8.81 11.44
CA THR A 85 8.89 7.45 11.77
C THR A 85 7.98 6.77 12.80
N GLU A 86 7.46 7.53 13.76
CA GLU A 86 6.60 7.04 14.84
C GLU A 86 5.22 6.64 14.29
N ILE A 87 4.66 7.46 13.38
CA ILE A 87 3.38 7.17 12.71
C ILE A 87 3.52 5.91 11.85
N ASN A 88 4.60 5.81 11.07
CA ASN A 88 4.85 4.65 10.24
C ASN A 88 5.03 3.35 11.05
N LYS A 89 5.69 3.41 12.22
CA LYS A 89 5.81 2.28 13.13
C LYS A 89 4.46 1.82 13.70
N LYS A 90 3.57 2.76 14.04
CA LYS A 90 2.20 2.42 14.49
C LYS A 90 1.43 1.72 13.38
N LEU A 91 1.50 2.24 12.16
CA LEU A 91 0.88 1.61 11.00
C LEU A 91 1.43 0.20 10.74
N ASP A 92 2.74 0.01 10.84
CA ASP A 92 3.37 -1.31 10.67
C ASP A 92 2.87 -2.34 11.68
N ALA A 93 2.66 -1.94 12.93
CA ALA A 93 2.11 -2.83 13.95
C ALA A 93 0.68 -3.28 13.59
N ILE A 94 -0.14 -2.37 13.07
CA ILE A 94 -1.50 -2.66 12.61
C ILE A 94 -1.47 -3.59 11.39
N ILE A 95 -0.64 -3.30 10.38
CA ILE A 95 -0.47 -4.14 9.19
C ILE A 95 0.00 -5.54 9.58
N LYS A 96 0.98 -5.66 10.48
CA LYS A 96 1.46 -6.97 10.96
C LYS A 96 0.34 -7.78 11.61
N ARG A 97 -0.48 -7.15 12.44
CA ARG A 97 -1.63 -7.80 13.09
C ARG A 97 -2.65 -8.27 12.06
N PHE A 98 -2.95 -7.44 11.06
CA PHE A 98 -3.82 -7.79 9.95
C PHE A 98 -3.29 -8.98 9.14
N LEU A 99 -2.02 -8.96 8.75
CA LEU A 99 -1.40 -10.03 7.95
C LEU A 99 -1.35 -11.37 8.69
N LEU A 100 -1.04 -11.37 9.99
CA LEU A 100 -1.09 -12.58 10.80
C LEU A 100 -2.50 -13.17 10.84
N ARG A 101 -3.52 -12.32 10.97
CA ARG A 101 -4.92 -12.74 10.99
C ARG A 101 -5.41 -13.22 9.62
N LEU A 102 -4.95 -12.60 8.55
CA LEU A 102 -5.27 -12.96 7.17
C LEU A 102 -4.59 -14.25 6.71
N SER A 103 -3.48 -14.66 7.36
CA SER A 103 -2.68 -15.83 6.95
C SER A 103 -3.47 -17.15 6.74
N PRO A 104 -4.46 -17.53 7.57
CA PRO A 104 -5.24 -18.75 7.36
C PRO A 104 -6.18 -18.65 6.15
N TYR A 105 -6.53 -17.43 5.74
CA TYR A 105 -7.48 -17.12 4.68
C TYR A 105 -6.78 -16.76 3.36
N PHE A 106 -5.45 -16.85 3.28
CA PHE A 106 -4.67 -16.34 2.16
C PHE A 106 -5.13 -16.87 0.80
N LEU A 107 -5.55 -18.13 0.71
CA LEU A 107 -6.02 -18.73 -0.54
C LEU A 107 -7.41 -18.25 -0.99
N LEU A 108 -8.12 -17.49 -0.16
CA LEU A 108 -9.41 -16.91 -0.52
C LEU A 108 -9.19 -15.64 -1.36
N LYS A 109 -9.93 -15.52 -2.48
CA LYS A 109 -9.99 -14.29 -3.28
C LYS A 109 -10.17 -13.00 -2.46
N PRO A 110 -11.06 -12.93 -1.43
CA PRO A 110 -11.19 -11.73 -0.62
C PRO A 110 -9.92 -11.34 0.14
N ALA A 111 -9.06 -12.29 0.51
CA ALA A 111 -7.76 -12.01 1.10
C ALA A 111 -6.84 -11.27 0.12
N HIS A 112 -6.80 -11.71 -1.14
CA HIS A 112 -6.02 -11.04 -2.18
C HIS A 112 -6.54 -9.62 -2.47
N LYS A 113 -7.86 -9.42 -2.51
CA LYS A 113 -8.47 -8.08 -2.65
C LYS A 113 -8.04 -7.12 -1.54
N ALA A 114 -8.12 -7.58 -0.29
CA ALA A 114 -7.72 -6.76 0.85
C ALA A 114 -6.21 -6.45 0.86
N LEU A 115 -5.37 -7.40 0.43
CA LEU A 115 -3.93 -7.20 0.27
C LEU A 115 -3.59 -6.22 -0.86
N GLU A 116 -4.34 -6.25 -1.96
CA GLU A 116 -4.13 -5.33 -3.09
C GLU A 116 -4.16 -3.87 -2.60
N TRP A 117 -5.14 -3.52 -1.77
CA TRP A 117 -5.21 -2.17 -1.19
C TRP A 117 -3.95 -1.81 -0.40
N LEU A 118 -3.47 -2.71 0.46
CA LEU A 118 -2.27 -2.45 1.28
C LEU A 118 -0.99 -2.31 0.44
N ILE A 119 -0.94 -2.89 -0.75
CA ILE A 119 0.19 -2.78 -1.68
C ILE A 119 0.15 -1.43 -2.43
N GLN A 120 -1.04 -0.97 -2.83
CA GLN A 120 -1.22 0.27 -3.61
C GLN A 120 -1.26 1.56 -2.77
N ARG A 121 -1.43 1.47 -1.45
CA ARG A 121 -1.67 2.62 -0.56
C ARG A 121 -0.46 3.54 -0.33
#